data_AF-A0A1Y6LNK6-F1
#
_entry.id   AF-A0A1Y6LNK6-F1
#
_cell.length_a   1.000
_cell.length_b   1.000
_cell.length_c   1.000
_cell.angle_alpha   90.00
_cell.angle_beta   90.00
_cell.angle_gamma   90.00
#
_symmetry.space_group_name_H-M   'P 1'
#
loop_
_entity.id
_entity.type
_entity.pdbx_description
1 polymer ?
#
loop_
_entity_poly.entity_id
_entity_poly.type
_entity_poly.pdbx_seq_one_letter_code
_entity_poly.pdbx_strand_id
1 'polypeptide(L)'
;MSRYSDYRKVESQFSDSRSSVENAEDEIYSFPQKPALSFSRLSFVLLILLVTFLSSGSTAVALGARPWRLWHMKPDFPLWTGLSADELQSEPLHTEYFSHWKVGENKYTQHPSKGDVDREWEELGIANNFFVLPEHRGVELGLDKHRHVMMTDEQTKEYGVSGFITYVDGMHQLHCLDAVRKALWYNRGWYEEHKHNNATLDLQISHTNHCLNIVRERMMCTADRGLVPWVHLSDKKHIIPDFNRPHQCRNWDVLSQWATAHQFTATEVSELVFTPRPGVMTYDVKFFE
;
A
#
# COMPACT_ATOMS: atom_id res chain seq x y z
N MET A 1 9.34 -66.56 17.88
CA MET A 1 8.25 -67.56 17.96
C MET A 1 6.95 -66.82 17.61
N SER A 2 6.48 -66.92 16.37
CA SER A 2 5.52 -67.90 15.81
C SER A 2 4.10 -67.29 15.80
N ARG A 3 3.60 -66.75 14.68
CA ARG A 3 2.88 -67.37 13.52
C ARG A 3 1.40 -67.74 13.82
N TYR A 4 0.50 -67.05 13.09
CA TYR A 4 -0.77 -67.49 12.45
C TYR A 4 -2.02 -67.92 13.27
N SER A 5 -3.17 -67.30 12.95
CA SER A 5 -4.52 -67.92 12.82
C SER A 5 -5.58 -66.80 12.72
N ASP A 6 -6.14 -66.44 11.56
CA ASP A 6 -7.14 -67.09 10.67
C ASP A 6 -8.60 -66.68 10.93
N TYR A 7 -9.17 -66.07 9.89
CA TYR A 7 -10.50 -66.34 9.33
C TYR A 7 -11.59 -66.88 10.27
N ARG A 8 -12.50 -66.00 10.71
CA ARG A 8 -13.91 -66.37 10.99
C ARG A 8 -14.84 -65.15 11.03
N LYS A 9 -15.26 -64.66 9.86
CA LYS A 9 -16.48 -63.85 9.71
C LYS A 9 -16.96 -63.81 8.25
N VAL A 10 -17.10 -65.00 7.65
CA VAL A 10 -17.77 -65.22 6.36
C VAL A 10 -18.62 -66.49 6.50
N GLU A 11 -19.62 -66.48 7.38
CA GLU A 11 -20.53 -67.63 7.56
C GLU A 11 -21.81 -67.26 8.34
N SER A 12 -22.57 -66.25 7.90
CA SER A 12 -23.90 -66.03 8.52
C SER A 12 -25.02 -65.50 7.62
N GLN A 13 -24.84 -65.32 6.30
CA GLN A 13 -25.97 -64.95 5.43
C GLN A 13 -25.94 -65.63 4.04
N PHE A 14 -25.22 -66.76 3.93
CA PHE A 14 -25.25 -67.66 2.77
C PHE A 14 -26.38 -68.72 2.86
N SER A 15 -27.40 -68.50 3.71
CA SER A 15 -28.52 -69.42 3.91
C SER A 15 -29.88 -68.90 3.41
N ASP A 16 -29.94 -67.68 2.85
CA ASP A 16 -31.21 -67.08 2.42
C ASP A 16 -31.40 -67.06 0.89
N SER A 17 -30.45 -67.63 0.14
CA SER A 17 -30.43 -67.61 -1.33
C SER A 17 -30.72 -68.95 -2.00
N ARG A 18 -31.38 -69.90 -1.31
CA ARG A 18 -31.57 -71.27 -1.87
C ARG A 18 -32.94 -71.92 -1.71
N SER A 19 -33.98 -71.24 -1.22
CA SER A 19 -35.27 -71.91 -0.93
C SER A 19 -36.50 -71.44 -1.69
N SER A 20 -36.38 -70.65 -2.76
CA SER A 20 -37.57 -70.32 -3.56
C SER A 20 -37.30 -69.96 -5.02
N VAL A 21 -36.14 -70.38 -5.53
CA VAL A 21 -35.83 -70.48 -6.97
C VAL A 21 -36.67 -71.59 -7.67
N GLU A 22 -37.64 -72.20 -6.99
CA GLU A 22 -38.48 -73.29 -7.51
C GLU A 22 -39.98 -72.97 -7.69
N ASN A 23 -40.41 -71.72 -7.56
CA ASN A 23 -41.78 -71.31 -7.95
C ASN A 23 -41.77 -70.28 -9.09
N ALA A 24 -41.02 -70.59 -10.14
CA ALA A 24 -41.26 -70.05 -11.47
C ALA A 24 -42.14 -71.05 -12.21
N GLU A 25 -43.41 -70.70 -12.43
CA GLU A 25 -44.28 -71.05 -13.57
C GLU A 25 -45.73 -70.70 -13.16
N ASP A 26 -46.48 -70.05 -14.06
CA ASP A 26 -47.88 -69.60 -13.95
C ASP A 26 -48.17 -68.24 -13.27
N GLU A 27 -48.00 -67.13 -14.01
CA GLU A 27 -49.15 -66.35 -14.51
C GLU A 27 -48.69 -65.16 -15.40
N ILE A 28 -49.31 -65.09 -16.57
CA ILE A 28 -48.99 -64.23 -17.71
C ILE A 28 -49.92 -63.00 -17.74
N TYR A 29 -49.31 -61.82 -17.89
CA TYR A 29 -49.81 -60.55 -18.48
C TYR A 29 -50.98 -59.76 -17.85
N SER A 30 -50.66 -58.56 -17.36
CA SER A 30 -51.30 -57.32 -17.83
C SER A 30 -50.41 -56.08 -17.54
N PHE A 31 -50.30 -55.17 -18.51
CA PHE A 31 -49.56 -53.89 -18.40
C PHE A 31 -50.51 -52.74 -18.04
N PRO A 32 -50.16 -51.83 -17.10
CA PRO A 32 -50.78 -50.51 -16.99
C PRO A 32 -50.01 -49.44 -17.78
N GLN A 33 -50.75 -48.58 -18.48
CA GLN A 33 -50.25 -47.49 -19.34
C GLN A 33 -49.62 -46.33 -18.54
N LYS A 34 -48.54 -45.72 -19.06
CA LYS A 34 -47.96 -44.47 -18.53
C LYS A 34 -48.79 -43.25 -18.98
N PRO A 35 -49.03 -42.23 -18.13
CA PRO A 35 -49.78 -41.04 -18.55
C PRO A 35 -48.95 -40.16 -19.50
N ALA A 36 -49.56 -39.77 -20.62
CA ALA A 36 -48.99 -38.83 -21.57
C ALA A 36 -48.96 -37.41 -20.99
N LEU A 37 -47.79 -36.76 -21.01
CA LEU A 37 -47.71 -35.32 -20.69
C LEU A 37 -48.42 -34.51 -21.79
N SER A 38 -49.43 -33.74 -21.40
CA SER A 38 -50.14 -32.80 -22.28
C SER A 38 -49.19 -31.74 -22.86
N PHE A 39 -49.33 -31.49 -24.16
CA PHE A 39 -48.52 -30.56 -24.99
C PHE A 39 -48.38 -29.14 -24.39
N SER A 40 -49.38 -28.70 -23.62
CA SER A 40 -49.40 -27.42 -22.91
C SER A 40 -48.35 -27.33 -21.79
N ARG A 41 -48.13 -28.43 -21.05
CA ARG A 41 -47.15 -28.46 -19.95
C ARG A 41 -45.72 -28.48 -20.48
N LEU A 42 -45.48 -29.14 -21.62
CA LEU A 42 -44.17 -29.17 -22.27
C LEU A 42 -43.78 -27.77 -22.78
N SER A 43 -44.73 -27.05 -23.40
CA SER A 43 -44.50 -25.67 -23.85
C SER A 43 -44.20 -24.73 -22.69
N PHE A 44 -44.89 -24.87 -21.55
CA PHE A 44 -44.65 -24.02 -20.38
C PHE A 44 -43.27 -24.27 -19.75
N VAL A 45 -42.84 -25.53 -19.67
CA VAL A 45 -41.49 -25.91 -19.20
C VAL A 45 -40.42 -25.37 -20.15
N LEU A 46 -40.61 -25.49 -21.46
CA LEU A 46 -39.67 -24.94 -22.45
C LEU A 46 -39.58 -23.41 -22.38
N LEU A 47 -40.70 -22.72 -22.13
CA LEU A 47 -40.72 -21.26 -21.94
C LEU A 47 -39.96 -20.83 -20.67
N ILE A 48 -40.15 -21.56 -19.56
CA ILE A 48 -39.39 -21.30 -18.33
C ILE A 48 -37.89 -21.53 -18.56
N LEU A 49 -37.51 -22.62 -19.22
CA LEU A 49 -36.12 -22.91 -19.54
C LEU A 49 -35.50 -21.85 -20.48
N LEU A 50 -36.28 -21.34 -21.44
CA LEU A 50 -35.82 -20.27 -22.33
C LEU A 50 -35.61 -18.95 -21.55
N VAL A 51 -36.53 -18.59 -20.65
CA VAL A 51 -36.43 -17.37 -19.84
C VAL A 51 -35.29 -17.46 -18.84
N THR A 52 -35.07 -18.62 -18.21
CA THR A 52 -33.91 -18.83 -17.32
C THR A 52 -32.60 -18.83 -18.09
N PHE A 53 -32.56 -19.37 -19.31
CA PHE A 53 -31.38 -19.32 -20.18
C PHE A 53 -31.07 -17.89 -20.65
N LEU A 54 -32.07 -17.12 -21.07
CA LEU A 54 -31.89 -15.74 -21.50
C LEU A 54 -31.49 -14.80 -20.35
N SER A 55 -32.07 -14.99 -19.15
CA SER A 55 -31.70 -14.20 -17.96
C SER A 55 -30.31 -14.55 -17.43
N SER A 56 -29.92 -15.83 -17.42
CA SER A 56 -28.56 -16.25 -17.06
C SER A 56 -27.49 -15.86 -18.09
N GLY A 57 -27.83 -15.87 -19.38
CA GLY A 57 -26.97 -15.34 -20.44
C GLY A 57 -26.76 -13.83 -20.30
N SER A 58 -27.80 -13.08 -19.96
CA SER A 58 -27.72 -11.63 -19.77
C SER A 58 -26.89 -11.25 -18.54
N THR A 59 -27.02 -12.00 -17.44
CA THR A 59 -26.18 -11.78 -16.25
C THR A 59 -24.74 -12.23 -16.46
N ALA A 60 -24.48 -13.31 -17.19
CA ALA A 60 -23.13 -13.74 -17.57
C ALA A 60 -22.43 -12.72 -18.47
N VAL A 61 -23.14 -12.11 -19.43
CA VAL A 61 -22.60 -11.02 -20.27
C VAL A 61 -22.36 -9.76 -19.44
N ALA A 62 -23.25 -9.39 -18.52
CA ALA A 62 -23.05 -8.23 -17.65
C ALA A 62 -21.91 -8.42 -16.63
N LEU A 63 -21.78 -9.63 -16.07
CA LEU A 63 -20.70 -10.01 -15.16
C LEU A 63 -19.38 -10.28 -15.86
N GLY A 64 -19.38 -10.61 -17.17
CA GLY A 64 -18.19 -10.72 -18.01
C GLY A 64 -17.74 -9.39 -18.64
N ALA A 65 -18.69 -8.49 -18.94
CA ALA A 65 -18.40 -7.16 -19.49
C ALA A 65 -17.84 -6.18 -18.44
N ARG A 66 -18.18 -6.35 -17.16
CA ARG A 66 -17.63 -5.57 -16.05
C ARG A 66 -16.11 -5.80 -15.81
N PRO A 67 -15.60 -7.04 -15.74
CA PRO A 67 -14.16 -7.28 -15.64
C PRO A 67 -13.42 -6.98 -16.95
N TRP A 68 -14.05 -7.13 -18.12
CA TRP A 68 -13.40 -6.78 -19.40
C TRP A 68 -13.10 -5.27 -19.55
N ARG A 69 -14.03 -4.40 -19.10
CA ARG A 69 -13.76 -2.94 -19.06
C ARG A 69 -12.67 -2.55 -18.08
N LEU A 70 -12.56 -3.24 -16.94
CA LEU A 70 -11.53 -2.99 -15.93
C LEU A 70 -10.15 -3.55 -16.32
N TRP A 71 -10.10 -4.62 -17.12
CA TRP A 71 -8.87 -5.22 -17.64
C TRP A 71 -8.30 -4.52 -18.89
N HIS A 72 -9.08 -3.65 -19.55
CA HIS A 72 -8.64 -2.90 -20.74
C HIS A 72 -8.57 -1.39 -20.53
N MET A 73 -8.82 -0.90 -19.31
CA MET A 73 -8.18 0.34 -18.89
C MET A 73 -6.68 0.04 -18.79
N LYS A 74 -5.95 0.42 -19.84
CA LYS A 74 -4.50 0.53 -19.75
C LYS A 74 -4.21 1.38 -18.51
N PRO A 75 -3.31 0.98 -17.60
CA PRO A 75 -2.82 1.93 -16.62
C PRO A 75 -2.33 3.14 -17.43
N ASP A 76 -2.79 4.34 -17.07
CA ASP A 76 -2.20 5.55 -17.61
C ASP A 76 -0.70 5.43 -17.34
N PHE A 77 0.09 5.18 -18.39
CA PHE A 77 1.54 5.25 -18.27
C PHE A 77 1.86 6.66 -17.81
N PRO A 78 2.90 6.88 -17.00
CA PRO A 78 3.18 8.17 -16.41
C PRO A 78 3.82 9.10 -17.45
N LEU A 79 3.09 9.33 -18.53
CA LEU A 79 3.26 10.45 -19.42
C LEU A 79 2.64 11.60 -18.66
N TRP A 80 3.50 12.44 -18.13
CA TRP A 80 3.06 13.60 -17.38
C TRP A 80 2.35 14.56 -18.36
N THR A 81 1.02 14.43 -18.41
CA THR A 81 0.12 15.25 -19.25
C THR A 81 -0.80 16.12 -18.39
N GLY A 82 -0.75 15.96 -17.05
CA GLY A 82 -1.81 16.43 -16.15
C GLY A 82 -1.42 17.42 -15.07
N LEU A 83 -0.14 17.81 -14.97
CA LEU A 83 0.31 19.03 -14.33
C LEU A 83 1.53 19.46 -15.12
N SER A 84 1.74 20.73 -15.44
CA SER A 84 3.09 21.15 -15.84
C SER A 84 4.00 21.31 -14.60
N ALA A 85 5.31 21.47 -14.76
CA ALA A 85 6.25 21.61 -13.65
C ALA A 85 6.03 22.99 -13.06
N ASP A 86 5.65 23.91 -13.95
CA ASP A 86 5.07 25.20 -13.70
C ASP A 86 3.76 25.08 -12.87
N GLU A 87 2.91 24.08 -13.13
CA GLU A 87 1.65 23.86 -12.38
C GLU A 87 1.91 23.41 -10.93
N LEU A 88 2.78 22.40 -10.73
CA LEU A 88 3.27 22.01 -9.39
C LEU A 88 3.88 23.22 -8.63
N GLN A 89 4.58 24.10 -9.34
CA GLN A 89 5.15 25.31 -8.76
C GLN A 89 4.10 26.40 -8.49
N SER A 90 3.03 26.46 -9.29
CA SER A 90 1.97 27.47 -9.19
C SER A 90 0.87 27.16 -8.17
N GLU A 91 0.83 25.93 -7.64
CA GLU A 91 -0.17 25.54 -6.64
C GLU A 91 -0.13 26.46 -5.40
N PRO A 92 -1.29 27.02 -4.98
CA PRO A 92 -1.35 27.93 -3.84
C PRO A 92 -0.98 27.20 -2.55
N LEU A 93 -0.29 27.91 -1.66
CA LEU A 93 -0.01 27.41 -0.32
C LEU A 93 -1.32 27.30 0.46
N HIS A 94 -1.52 26.18 1.15
CA HIS A 94 -2.58 25.99 2.12
C HIS A 94 -2.01 26.03 3.55
N THR A 95 -2.90 26.22 4.52
CA THR A 95 -2.54 26.18 5.95
C THR A 95 -2.96 24.85 6.54
N GLU A 96 -2.04 24.20 7.25
CA GLU A 96 -2.30 22.96 7.99
C GLU A 96 -1.75 23.10 9.42
N TYR A 97 -2.47 22.54 10.39
CA TYR A 97 -2.04 22.48 11.77
C TYR A 97 -1.35 21.15 12.04
N PHE A 98 -0.12 21.21 12.56
CA PHE A 98 0.60 19.99 12.94
C PHE A 98 0.01 19.36 14.18
N SER A 99 0.18 18.05 14.27
CA SER A 99 -0.37 17.27 15.39
C SER A 99 0.26 17.73 16.71
N HIS A 100 -0.57 17.92 17.73
CA HIS A 100 -0.06 18.12 19.10
C HIS A 100 0.76 16.90 19.56
N TRP A 101 1.62 17.12 20.57
CA TRP A 101 2.22 16.01 21.29
C TRP A 101 1.12 15.15 21.91
N LYS A 102 1.01 13.90 21.45
CA LYS A 102 0.16 12.88 22.06
C LYS A 102 1.07 11.77 22.55
N VAL A 103 0.94 11.41 23.82
CA VAL A 103 1.57 10.19 24.36
C VAL A 103 0.85 9.03 23.68
N GLY A 104 1.54 8.35 22.76
CA GLY A 104 0.96 7.33 21.90
C GLY A 104 1.47 7.38 20.46
N GLU A 105 0.83 6.59 19.60
CA GLU A 105 1.18 6.45 18.18
C GLU A 105 0.02 6.98 17.32
N ASN A 106 0.29 7.47 16.11
CA ASN A 106 -0.75 7.76 15.12
C ASN A 106 -0.70 6.73 13.98
N LYS A 107 -1.59 6.85 12.98
CA LYS A 107 -1.66 5.88 11.88
C LYS A 107 -0.34 5.72 11.08
N TYR A 108 0.52 6.74 11.07
CA TYR A 108 1.83 6.73 10.41
C TYR A 108 2.97 6.20 11.29
N THR A 109 2.76 6.03 12.59
CA THR A 109 3.80 5.60 13.54
C THR A 109 3.36 4.46 14.45
N GLN A 110 2.17 3.92 14.22
CA GLN A 110 1.62 2.81 14.98
C GLN A 110 2.44 1.54 14.75
N HIS A 111 2.53 0.71 15.78
CA HIS A 111 3.10 -0.62 15.64
C HIS A 111 2.31 -1.43 14.58
N PRO A 112 2.96 -2.21 13.69
CA PRO A 112 2.28 -2.97 12.63
C PRO A 112 1.22 -3.97 13.14
N SER A 113 1.28 -4.37 14.41
CA SER A 113 0.25 -5.22 15.02
C SER A 113 -1.06 -4.49 15.34
N LYS A 114 -1.09 -3.16 15.28
CA LYS A 114 -2.25 -2.31 15.62
C LYS A 114 -2.97 -1.78 14.38
N GLY A 115 -2.33 -1.81 13.22
CA GLY A 115 -2.88 -1.34 11.96
C GLY A 115 -1.87 -1.43 10.81
N ASP A 116 -2.33 -1.06 9.62
CA ASP A 116 -1.55 -1.17 8.38
C ASP A 116 -0.71 0.10 8.14
N VAL A 117 0.30 0.29 8.98
CA VAL A 117 1.19 1.45 8.88
C VAL A 117 1.90 1.52 7.53
N ASP A 118 2.22 0.40 6.90
CA ASP A 118 2.91 0.41 5.60
C ASP A 118 2.01 0.96 4.50
N ARG A 119 0.73 0.56 4.46
CA ARG A 119 -0.26 1.15 3.53
C ARG A 119 -0.43 2.65 3.75
N GLU A 120 -0.49 3.11 5.00
CA GLU A 120 -0.62 4.56 5.28
C GLU A 120 0.55 5.37 4.72
N TRP A 121 1.75 4.80 4.64
CA TRP A 121 2.89 5.43 3.99
C TRP A 121 2.85 5.27 2.47
N GLU A 122 2.44 4.12 1.95
CA GLU A 122 2.24 3.90 0.50
C GLU A 122 1.25 4.92 -0.10
N GLU A 123 0.17 5.23 0.63
CA GLU A 123 -0.80 6.26 0.24
C GLU A 123 -0.21 7.68 0.18
N LEU A 124 0.93 7.94 0.85
CA LEU A 124 1.67 9.21 0.72
C LEU A 124 2.52 9.27 -0.56
N GLY A 125 2.58 8.20 -1.34
CA GLY A 125 3.35 8.15 -2.59
C GLY A 125 4.80 7.70 -2.43
N ILE A 126 5.19 7.05 -1.32
CA ILE A 126 6.56 6.55 -1.13
C ILE A 126 6.97 5.44 -2.12
N ALA A 127 5.98 4.85 -2.79
CA ALA A 127 6.14 3.82 -3.81
C ALA A 127 5.97 4.38 -5.24
N ASN A 128 5.92 5.71 -5.40
CA ASN A 128 5.82 6.34 -6.71
C ASN A 128 7.01 5.94 -7.58
N ASN A 129 6.71 5.49 -8.80
CA ASN A 129 7.72 5.11 -9.79
C ASN A 129 8.22 6.36 -10.55
N PHE A 130 9.27 6.18 -11.35
CA PHE A 130 9.71 7.23 -12.27
C PHE A 130 8.65 7.49 -13.35
N PHE A 131 8.68 8.70 -13.89
CA PHE A 131 7.91 9.14 -15.04
C PHE A 131 8.85 9.68 -16.12
N VAL A 132 8.34 9.78 -17.35
CA VAL A 132 9.11 10.32 -18.48
C VAL A 132 8.78 11.79 -18.65
N LEU A 133 9.80 12.64 -18.50
CA LEU A 133 9.72 14.07 -18.76
C LEU A 133 10.22 14.35 -20.19
N PRO A 134 9.39 14.94 -21.08
CA PRO A 134 9.80 15.23 -22.45
C PRO A 134 11.11 16.03 -22.51
N GLU A 135 11.95 15.74 -23.51
CA GLU A 135 13.30 16.33 -23.62
C GLU A 135 13.29 17.86 -23.48
N HIS A 136 12.43 18.55 -24.24
CA HIS A 136 12.36 20.01 -24.22
C HIS A 136 12.09 20.58 -22.81
N ARG A 137 11.14 19.98 -22.07
CA ARG A 137 10.84 20.37 -20.68
C ARG A 137 11.98 20.04 -19.73
N GLY A 138 12.61 18.87 -19.91
CA GLY A 138 13.77 18.51 -19.11
C GLY A 138 14.89 19.53 -19.24
N VAL A 139 15.20 19.95 -20.45
CA VAL A 139 16.24 20.97 -20.70
C VAL A 139 15.86 22.32 -20.08
N GLU A 140 14.59 22.75 -20.19
CA GLU A 140 14.09 23.96 -19.50
C GLU A 140 14.30 23.91 -17.97
N LEU A 141 14.17 22.73 -17.37
CA LEU A 141 14.39 22.48 -15.94
C LEU A 141 15.86 22.16 -15.60
N GLY A 142 16.80 22.37 -16.52
CA GLY A 142 18.23 22.16 -16.29
C GLY A 142 18.67 20.70 -16.30
N LEU A 143 17.91 19.80 -16.95
CA LEU A 143 18.39 18.46 -17.27
C LEU A 143 19.29 18.49 -18.50
N ASP A 144 20.44 17.85 -18.36
CA ASP A 144 21.43 17.67 -19.43
C ASP A 144 21.34 16.25 -20.01
N LYS A 145 21.14 16.14 -21.33
CA LYS A 145 21.09 14.89 -22.10
C LYS A 145 22.40 14.10 -22.13
N HIS A 146 23.53 14.75 -21.85
CA HIS A 146 24.84 14.10 -21.80
C HIS A 146 25.17 13.57 -20.41
N ARG A 147 24.40 13.98 -19.38
CA ARG A 147 24.56 13.55 -18.00
C ARG A 147 23.45 12.58 -17.58
N HIS A 148 22.20 12.91 -17.88
CA HIS A 148 21.03 12.22 -17.34
C HIS A 148 20.48 11.17 -18.30
N VAL A 149 19.91 10.12 -17.72
CA VAL A 149 19.34 8.98 -18.44
C VAL A 149 18.07 9.41 -19.17
N MET A 150 17.97 9.00 -20.42
CA MET A 150 16.79 9.22 -21.27
C MET A 150 16.23 7.90 -21.78
N MET A 151 14.90 7.83 -21.88
CA MET A 151 14.19 6.78 -22.61
C MET A 151 13.96 7.21 -24.06
N THR A 152 14.07 6.25 -24.98
CA THR A 152 13.80 6.44 -26.41
C THR A 152 12.32 6.17 -26.75
N ASP A 153 11.87 6.68 -27.89
CA ASP A 153 10.53 6.40 -28.43
C ASP A 153 10.29 4.89 -28.65
N GLU A 154 11.36 4.11 -28.88
CA GLU A 154 11.27 2.65 -29.01
C GLU A 154 11.06 1.97 -27.66
N GLN A 155 11.69 2.48 -26.60
CA GLN A 155 11.47 2.01 -25.23
C GLN A 155 10.07 2.37 -24.72
N THR A 156 9.49 3.46 -25.22
CA THR A 156 8.12 3.89 -24.89
C THR A 156 7.14 3.65 -26.04
N LYS A 157 7.40 2.67 -26.91
CA LYS A 157 6.70 2.42 -28.19
C LYS A 157 5.17 2.47 -28.13
N GLU A 158 4.58 2.06 -27.01
CA GLU A 158 3.13 2.09 -26.80
C GLU A 158 2.57 3.53 -26.71
N TYR A 159 3.42 4.51 -26.43
CA TYR A 159 3.09 5.91 -26.13
C TYR A 159 3.83 6.91 -27.03
N GLY A 160 4.96 6.51 -27.63
CA GLY A 160 5.71 7.32 -28.60
C GLY A 160 6.36 8.56 -28.00
N VAL A 161 6.94 8.46 -26.80
CA VAL A 161 7.57 9.59 -26.10
C VAL A 161 9.00 9.31 -25.65
N SER A 162 9.92 10.18 -26.01
CA SER A 162 11.29 10.17 -25.50
C SER A 162 11.48 11.30 -24.49
N GLY A 163 12.36 11.07 -23.53
CA GLY A 163 12.57 12.03 -22.46
C GLY A 163 13.39 11.50 -21.32
N PHE A 164 13.63 12.36 -20.34
CA PHE A 164 14.35 12.02 -19.12
C PHE A 164 13.49 11.15 -18.21
N ILE A 165 14.08 10.13 -17.60
CA ILE A 165 13.43 9.46 -16.47
C ILE A 165 13.66 10.25 -15.20
N THR A 166 12.59 10.53 -14.47
CA THR A 166 12.65 11.37 -13.29
C THR A 166 11.52 11.06 -12.31
N TYR A 167 11.63 11.54 -11.09
CA TYR A 167 10.56 11.50 -10.09
C TYR A 167 10.60 12.76 -9.21
N VAL A 168 9.54 12.99 -8.42
CA VAL A 168 9.44 14.18 -7.54
C VAL A 168 10.25 13.97 -6.27
N ASP A 169 11.10 14.94 -5.93
CA ASP A 169 12.05 14.84 -4.80
C ASP A 169 11.35 14.67 -3.44
N GLY A 170 10.27 15.41 -3.19
CA GLY A 170 9.49 15.26 -1.96
C GLY A 170 8.99 13.82 -1.71
N MET A 171 8.71 13.05 -2.77
CA MET A 171 8.34 11.63 -2.66
C MET A 171 9.54 10.77 -2.26
N HIS A 172 10.74 11.10 -2.76
CA HIS A 172 11.98 10.48 -2.35
C HIS A 172 12.26 10.71 -0.85
N GLN A 173 12.07 11.94 -0.38
CA GLN A 173 12.33 12.31 0.99
C GLN A 173 11.44 11.52 1.95
N LEU A 174 10.16 11.35 1.61
CA LEU A 174 9.24 10.50 2.36
C LEU A 174 9.62 9.02 2.27
N HIS A 175 10.03 8.52 1.10
CA HIS A 175 10.55 7.15 0.95
C HIS A 175 11.76 6.90 1.86
N CYS A 176 12.73 7.82 1.90
CA CYS A 176 13.87 7.72 2.80
C CYS A 176 13.45 7.77 4.27
N LEU A 177 12.50 8.63 4.64
CA LEU A 177 11.99 8.71 6.00
C LEU A 177 11.29 7.40 6.42
N ASP A 178 10.57 6.74 5.50
CA ASP A 178 9.98 5.42 5.74
C ASP A 178 11.04 4.34 5.97
N ALA A 179 12.11 4.36 5.17
CA ALA A 179 13.24 3.46 5.37
C ALA A 179 13.87 3.66 6.75
N VAL A 180 14.04 4.91 7.20
CA VAL A 180 14.50 5.22 8.56
C VAL A 180 13.51 4.69 9.60
N ARG A 181 12.20 4.94 9.44
CA ARG A 181 11.14 4.43 10.34
C ARG A 181 11.27 2.93 10.54
N LYS A 182 11.32 2.16 9.45
CA LYS A 182 11.43 0.70 9.46
C LYS A 182 12.73 0.22 10.10
N ALA A 183 13.76 1.06 10.12
CA ALA A 183 15.07 0.75 10.66
C ALA A 183 15.26 1.19 12.13
N LEU A 184 14.40 2.03 12.72
CA LEU A 184 14.62 2.54 14.10
C LEU A 184 14.90 1.48 15.20
N TRP A 185 14.58 0.20 14.97
CA TRP A 185 14.89 -0.90 15.88
C TRP A 185 16.37 -1.33 15.93
N TYR A 186 17.16 -1.20 14.85
CA TYR A 186 18.50 -1.84 14.77
C TYR A 186 19.52 -1.28 15.78
N ASN A 187 19.35 -0.03 16.18
CA ASN A 187 20.24 0.66 17.13
C ASN A 187 19.73 0.61 18.57
N ARG A 188 18.48 0.18 18.79
CA ARG A 188 17.78 0.40 20.05
C ARG A 188 18.45 -0.27 21.25
N GLY A 189 18.98 -1.48 21.07
CA GLY A 189 19.70 -2.20 22.14
C GLY A 189 20.92 -1.43 22.64
N TRP A 190 21.75 -0.89 21.73
CA TRP A 190 22.93 -0.12 22.08
C TRP A 190 22.57 1.16 22.85
N TYR A 191 21.56 1.91 22.38
CA TYR A 191 21.17 3.18 23.01
C TYR A 191 20.43 2.96 24.34
N GLU A 192 19.74 1.83 24.54
CA GLU A 192 19.17 1.48 25.85
C GLU A 192 20.24 1.24 26.91
N GLU A 193 21.33 0.58 26.54
CA GLU A 193 22.46 0.31 27.45
C GLU A 193 23.29 1.56 27.78
N HIS A 194 23.32 2.54 26.88
CA HIS A 194 24.17 3.74 26.96
C HIS A 194 23.38 5.04 27.18
N LYS A 195 22.10 4.96 27.59
CA LYS A 195 21.29 6.15 27.81
C LYS A 195 21.80 6.97 29.00
N HIS A 196 21.90 8.28 28.79
CA HIS A 196 22.18 9.25 29.85
C HIS A 196 20.91 9.78 30.54
N ASN A 197 19.73 9.30 30.12
CA ASN A 197 18.44 9.71 30.68
C ASN A 197 17.70 8.51 31.30
N ASN A 198 16.89 8.77 32.32
CA ASN A 198 16.09 7.77 33.03
C ASN A 198 14.69 7.58 32.41
N ALA A 199 14.51 7.91 31.12
CA ALA A 199 13.20 7.76 30.48
C ALA A 199 12.82 6.27 30.38
N THR A 200 11.54 5.97 30.63
CA THR A 200 10.98 4.63 30.45
C THR A 200 11.00 4.24 28.96
N LEU A 201 11.03 2.93 28.68
CA LEU A 201 11.00 2.40 27.32
C LEU A 201 9.82 2.96 26.51
N ASP A 202 8.64 3.02 27.12
CA ASP A 202 7.42 3.51 26.48
C ASP A 202 7.47 5.00 26.17
N LEU A 203 8.08 5.80 27.06
CA LEU A 203 8.31 7.23 26.81
C LEU A 203 9.27 7.42 25.63
N GLN A 204 10.31 6.60 25.53
CA GLN A 204 11.24 6.64 24.39
C GLN A 204 10.58 6.26 23.07
N ILE A 205 9.73 5.22 23.05
CA ILE A 205 8.94 4.86 21.86
C ILE A 205 8.04 6.02 21.46
N SER A 206 7.25 6.53 22.41
CA SER A 206 6.33 7.62 22.15
C SER A 206 7.07 8.86 21.64
N HIS A 207 8.24 9.17 22.20
CA HIS A 207 9.04 10.30 21.77
C HIS A 207 9.57 10.10 20.35
N THR A 208 10.11 8.93 20.06
CA THR A 208 10.63 8.59 18.72
C THR A 208 9.52 8.65 17.66
N ASN A 209 8.36 8.07 17.96
CA ASN A 209 7.20 8.08 17.07
C ASN A 209 6.71 9.51 16.84
N HIS A 210 6.59 10.32 17.90
CA HIS A 210 6.22 11.71 17.76
C HIS A 210 7.20 12.49 16.89
N CYS A 211 8.51 12.35 17.13
CA CYS A 211 9.55 13.00 16.33
C CYS A 211 9.48 12.60 14.86
N LEU A 212 9.34 11.29 14.59
CA LEU A 212 9.18 10.79 13.24
C LEU A 212 7.97 11.42 12.54
N ASN A 213 6.84 11.53 13.23
CA ASN A 213 5.65 12.16 12.66
C ASN A 213 5.84 13.66 12.40
N ILE A 214 6.47 14.41 13.31
CA ILE A 214 6.75 15.83 13.08
C ILE A 214 7.64 16.02 11.85
N VAL A 215 8.67 15.18 11.69
CA VAL A 215 9.54 15.25 10.52
C VAL A 215 8.74 14.94 9.25
N ARG A 216 7.88 13.92 9.26
CA ARG A 216 6.97 13.61 8.14
C ARG A 216 6.05 14.78 7.79
N GLU A 217 5.35 15.35 8.78
CA GLU A 217 4.46 16.50 8.60
C GLU A 217 5.23 17.70 8.04
N ARG A 218 6.45 17.96 8.53
CA ARG A 218 7.31 19.03 8.02
C ARG A 218 7.75 18.78 6.58
N MET A 219 8.16 17.56 6.25
CA MET A 219 8.55 17.18 4.88
C MET A 219 7.37 17.34 3.91
N MET A 220 6.14 16.98 4.30
CA MET A 220 4.97 17.20 3.45
C MET A 220 4.64 18.69 3.29
N CYS A 221 4.67 19.44 4.39
CA CYS A 221 4.39 20.89 4.39
C CYS A 221 5.38 21.68 3.53
N THR A 222 6.63 21.21 3.43
CA THR A 222 7.70 21.84 2.65
C THR A 222 8.26 20.94 1.57
N ALA A 223 7.40 20.06 1.01
CA ALA A 223 7.82 19.05 0.05
C ALA A 223 8.57 19.68 -1.11
N ASP A 224 9.78 19.18 -1.39
CA ASP A 224 10.56 19.63 -2.53
C ASP A 224 9.85 19.20 -3.82
N ARG A 225 9.47 20.21 -4.61
CA ARG A 225 8.75 20.04 -5.89
C ARG A 225 9.72 19.78 -7.05
N GLY A 226 11.03 19.79 -6.76
CA GLY A 226 12.09 19.49 -7.69
C GLY A 226 12.01 18.06 -8.23
N LEU A 227 12.75 17.86 -9.31
CA LEU A 227 12.80 16.60 -10.03
C LEU A 227 14.17 15.94 -9.84
N VAL A 228 14.14 14.66 -9.48
CA VAL A 228 15.33 13.80 -9.34
C VAL A 228 15.47 12.95 -10.60
N PRO A 229 16.43 13.28 -11.49
CA PRO A 229 16.72 12.46 -12.65
C PRO A 229 17.63 11.29 -12.26
N TRP A 230 17.96 10.46 -13.25
CA TRP A 230 18.91 9.36 -13.10
C TRP A 230 20.19 9.63 -13.88
N VAL A 231 21.30 9.05 -13.43
CA VAL A 231 22.60 9.07 -14.13
C VAL A 231 23.16 7.65 -14.26
N HIS A 232 23.97 7.42 -15.28
CA HIS A 232 24.69 6.15 -15.45
C HIS A 232 25.90 6.08 -14.52
N LEU A 233 26.12 4.90 -13.93
CA LEU A 233 27.41 4.58 -13.31
C LEU A 233 28.46 4.30 -14.39
N SER A 234 29.74 4.33 -14.01
CA SER A 234 30.88 4.10 -14.91
C SER A 234 30.82 2.76 -15.65
N ASP A 235 30.15 1.76 -15.09
CA ASP A 235 29.95 0.45 -15.72
C ASP A 235 28.90 0.44 -16.84
N LYS A 236 28.14 1.54 -16.99
CA LYS A 236 27.04 1.75 -17.96
C LYS A 236 25.92 0.72 -17.89
N LYS A 237 25.90 -0.16 -16.89
CA LYS A 237 24.87 -1.18 -16.68
C LYS A 237 23.86 -0.74 -15.64
N HIS A 238 24.31 0.07 -14.68
CA HIS A 238 23.47 0.55 -13.61
C HIS A 238 23.22 2.05 -13.74
N ILE A 239 22.06 2.45 -13.25
CA ILE A 239 21.66 3.84 -13.10
C ILE A 239 21.39 4.10 -11.62
N ILE A 240 21.66 5.31 -11.17
CA ILE A 240 21.32 5.77 -9.82
C ILE A 240 20.60 7.12 -9.90
N PRO A 241 19.77 7.47 -8.91
CA PRO A 241 19.23 8.80 -8.83
C PRO A 241 20.34 9.84 -8.62
N ASP A 242 20.19 10.99 -9.24
CA ASP A 242 21.12 12.11 -9.13
C ASP A 242 20.53 13.20 -8.26
N PHE A 243 20.88 13.17 -6.98
CA PHE A 243 20.49 14.18 -6.00
C PHE A 243 21.34 15.46 -6.07
N ASN A 244 22.40 15.49 -6.90
CA ASN A 244 23.25 16.68 -7.04
C ASN A 244 22.60 17.68 -8.02
N ARG A 245 21.60 18.38 -7.50
CA ARG A 245 20.71 19.27 -8.24
C ARG A 245 20.56 20.60 -7.49
N PRO A 246 20.11 21.68 -8.15
CA PRO A 246 19.77 22.91 -7.45
C PRO A 246 18.56 22.72 -6.53
N HIS A 247 18.67 23.14 -5.26
CA HIS A 247 17.57 23.18 -4.30
C HIS A 247 17.34 24.62 -3.81
N GLN A 248 16.11 24.93 -3.42
CA GLN A 248 15.77 26.21 -2.80
C GLN A 248 15.70 26.06 -1.28
N CYS A 249 16.79 26.41 -0.59
CA CYS A 249 16.91 26.26 0.85
C CYS A 249 16.82 27.61 1.59
N ARG A 250 16.37 27.57 2.84
CA ARG A 250 16.59 28.69 3.78
C ARG A 250 18.06 28.75 4.17
N ASN A 251 18.58 29.95 4.43
CA ASN A 251 19.95 30.10 4.90
C ASN A 251 20.08 29.53 6.33
N TRP A 252 20.76 28.39 6.45
CA TRP A 252 20.92 27.67 7.71
C TRP A 252 21.77 28.45 8.72
N ASP A 253 22.87 29.04 8.27
CA ASP A 253 23.80 29.75 9.16
C ASP A 253 23.12 30.94 9.83
N VAL A 254 22.34 31.71 9.07
CA VAL A 254 21.56 32.84 9.60
C VAL A 254 20.53 32.35 10.62
N LEU A 255 19.79 31.27 10.31
CA LEU A 255 18.79 30.70 11.21
C LEU A 255 19.41 30.17 12.50
N SER A 256 20.50 29.39 12.37
CA SER A 256 21.18 28.77 13.51
C SER A 256 21.81 29.82 14.41
N GLN A 257 22.52 30.81 13.85
CA GLN A 257 23.12 31.89 14.63
C GLN A 257 22.06 32.71 15.37
N TRP A 258 20.95 33.03 14.70
CA TRP A 258 19.84 33.74 15.34
C TRP A 258 19.28 32.91 16.51
N ALA A 259 18.99 31.62 16.32
CA ALA A 259 18.46 30.76 17.38
C ALA A 259 19.44 30.64 18.57
N THR A 260 20.73 30.43 18.29
CA THR A 260 21.77 30.33 19.33
C THR A 260 21.93 31.62 20.12
N ALA A 261 21.80 32.78 19.49
CA ALA A 261 21.92 34.08 20.15
C ALA A 261 20.70 34.45 21.02
N HIS A 262 19.56 33.80 20.84
CA HIS A 262 18.28 34.12 21.51
C HIS A 262 17.78 33.00 22.44
N GLN A 263 18.58 31.98 22.71
CA GLN A 263 18.21 30.92 23.66
C GLN A 263 18.59 31.31 25.10
N PHE A 264 17.84 30.77 26.08
CA PHE A 264 18.30 30.75 27.47
C PHE A 264 19.51 29.82 27.62
N THR A 265 20.41 30.14 28.53
CA THR A 265 21.48 29.23 28.93
C THR A 265 20.90 28.02 29.67
N ALA A 266 21.62 26.90 29.64
CA ALA A 266 21.18 25.69 30.34
C ALA A 266 20.97 25.92 31.85
N THR A 267 21.81 26.76 32.46
CA THR A 267 21.69 27.13 33.89
C THR A 267 20.40 27.91 34.13
N GLU A 268 20.14 28.95 33.33
CA GLU A 268 18.89 29.72 33.44
C GLU A 268 17.66 28.82 33.29
N VAL A 269 17.65 27.91 32.31
CA VAL A 269 16.53 26.97 32.13
C VAL A 269 16.32 26.07 33.34
N SER A 270 17.39 25.58 33.96
CA SER A 270 17.30 24.65 35.09
C SER A 270 16.69 25.26 36.35
N GLU A 271 16.71 26.59 36.46
CA GLU A 271 16.16 27.34 37.60
C GLU A 271 14.70 27.80 37.38
N LEU A 272 14.18 27.67 36.16
CA LEU A 272 12.83 28.10 35.82
C LEU A 272 11.76 27.12 36.32
N VAL A 273 10.71 27.67 36.93
CA VAL A 273 9.48 26.96 37.27
C VAL A 273 8.35 27.50 36.40
N PHE A 274 7.73 26.64 35.59
CA PHE A 274 6.63 27.02 34.71
C PHE A 274 5.28 26.77 35.39
N THR A 275 4.66 27.84 35.91
CA THR A 275 3.29 27.78 36.45
C THR A 275 2.27 28.27 35.42
N PRO A 276 1.19 27.53 35.14
CA PRO A 276 0.17 27.97 34.18
C PRO A 276 -0.56 29.21 34.70
N ARG A 277 -0.77 30.20 33.82
CA ARG A 277 -1.60 31.36 34.14
C ARG A 277 -3.08 30.95 34.24
N PRO A 278 -3.90 31.64 35.05
CA PRO A 278 -5.34 31.37 35.11
C PRO A 278 -6.00 31.40 33.73
N GLY A 279 -6.83 30.40 33.43
CA GLY A 279 -7.58 30.29 32.17
C GLY A 279 -6.79 29.76 30.97
N VAL A 280 -5.51 29.37 31.13
CA VAL A 280 -4.77 28.67 30.08
C VAL A 280 -5.34 27.26 29.89
N MET A 281 -5.57 26.86 28.64
CA MET A 281 -5.96 25.49 28.31
C MET A 281 -4.85 24.53 28.72
N THR A 282 -5.21 23.54 29.54
CA THR A 282 -4.33 22.43 29.92
C THR A 282 -4.76 21.16 29.19
N TYR A 283 -3.80 20.30 28.88
CA TYR A 283 -4.07 19.01 28.27
C TYR A 283 -3.84 17.92 29.31
N ASP A 284 -4.84 17.05 29.48
CA ASP A 284 -4.67 15.84 30.29
C ASP A 284 -3.88 14.82 29.48
N VAL A 285 -2.56 14.92 29.59
CA VAL A 285 -1.65 13.92 29.05
C VAL A 285 -1.43 12.87 30.13
N LYS A 286 -2.10 11.71 29.99
CA LYS A 286 -1.75 10.54 30.79
C LYS A 286 -0.35 10.08 30.40
N PHE A 287 0.66 10.49 31.16
CA PHE A 287 1.91 9.74 31.23
C PHE A 287 1.57 8.41 31.90
N PHE A 288 2.00 7.30 31.28
CA PHE A 288 1.63 5.91 31.55
C PHE A 288 1.22 5.60 33.02
N GLU A 289 0.14 4.83 33.20
CA GLU A 289 -0.30 4.26 34.50
C GLU A 289 0.67 3.20 35.02
#